data_AF-A0ABD2XRZ8-F1
#
_entry.id   AF-A0ABD2XRZ8-F1
#
_cell.length_a   1.000
_cell.length_b   1.000
_cell.length_c   1.000
_cell.angle_alpha   90.00
_cell.angle_beta   90.00
_cell.angle_gamma   90.00
#
_symmetry.space_group_name_H-M   'P 1'
#
loop_
_entity.id
_entity.type
_entity.pdbx_description
1 polymer ?
#
loop_
_entity_poly.entity_id
_entity_poly.type
_entity_poly.pdbx_seq_one_letter_code
_entity_poly.pdbx_strand_id
1 'polypeptide(L)'
;MWDNNFSNEEITNRMNFSVRTVRRWGAKFMDELERNVVHTDRRVNNSHPWKLSDPQLLEIAEEMIENPFQAVQNLPQVYEFNVNERTIRESLRRRAGFKCCNPSVKAEINVHHEFARLQYAMRFQGWTAEQWRRTIAVDE
;
A
#
# COMPACT_ATOMS: atom_id res chain seq x y z
N MET A 1 -33.68 12.87 -19.27
CA MET A 1 -33.80 14.33 -18.99
C MET A 1 -33.41 15.15 -20.20
N TRP A 2 -32.23 14.90 -20.77
CA TRP A 2 -31.84 15.45 -22.07
C TRP A 2 -32.71 14.91 -23.21
N ASP A 3 -33.19 13.66 -23.09
CA ASP A 3 -34.18 13.08 -24.02
C ASP A 3 -35.62 13.61 -23.84
N ASN A 4 -35.88 14.37 -22.77
CA ASN A 4 -37.21 14.87 -22.43
C ASN A 4 -37.39 16.36 -22.79
N ASN A 5 -36.48 16.94 -23.58
CA ASN A 5 -36.52 18.34 -24.05
C ASN A 5 -36.63 19.42 -22.95
N PHE A 6 -36.20 19.15 -21.71
CA PHE A 6 -36.16 20.18 -20.66
C PHE A 6 -35.13 21.26 -21.00
N SER A 7 -35.48 22.52 -20.74
CA SER A 7 -34.56 23.63 -20.88
C SER A 7 -33.44 23.56 -19.83
N ASN A 8 -32.28 24.19 -20.13
CA ASN A 8 -31.16 24.24 -19.20
C ASN A 8 -31.53 24.88 -17.84
N GLU A 9 -32.51 25.79 -17.82
CA GLU A 9 -33.00 26.46 -16.62
C GLU A 9 -33.88 25.53 -15.77
N GLU A 10 -34.72 24.72 -16.39
CA GLU A 10 -35.53 23.70 -15.69
C GLU A 10 -34.64 22.62 -15.06
N ILE A 11 -33.59 22.20 -15.77
CA ILE A 11 -32.62 21.22 -15.25
C ILE A 11 -31.84 21.82 -14.07
N THR A 12 -31.44 23.09 -14.17
CA THR A 12 -30.77 23.84 -13.08
C THR A 12 -31.64 23.86 -11.83
N ASN A 13 -32.91 24.24 -11.96
CA ASN A 13 -33.85 24.36 -10.84
C ASN A 13 -34.18 23.00 -10.20
N ARG A 14 -34.25 21.93 -10.98
CA ARG A 14 -34.54 20.58 -10.46
C ARG A 14 -33.35 19.91 -9.79
N MET A 15 -32.15 20.13 -10.31
CA MET A 15 -30.94 19.42 -9.87
C MET A 15 -30.03 20.27 -8.97
N ASN A 16 -30.39 21.53 -8.75
CA ASN A 16 -29.63 22.50 -7.96
C ASN A 16 -28.15 22.62 -8.40
N PHE A 17 -27.93 22.65 -9.71
CA PHE A 17 -26.62 22.90 -10.32
C PHE A 17 -26.62 24.24 -11.05
N SER A 18 -25.45 24.87 -11.21
CA SER A 18 -25.36 26.08 -12.01
C SER A 18 -25.71 25.81 -13.49
N VAL A 19 -26.31 26.79 -14.16
CA VAL A 19 -26.61 26.74 -15.61
C VAL A 19 -25.34 26.42 -16.43
N ARG A 20 -24.18 26.93 -15.99
CA ARG A 20 -22.89 26.65 -16.62
C ARG A 20 -22.49 25.17 -16.50
N THR A 21 -22.76 24.55 -15.35
CA THR A 21 -22.54 23.12 -15.13
C THR A 21 -23.44 22.29 -16.04
N VAL A 22 -24.73 22.62 -16.09
CA VAL A 22 -25.71 21.92 -16.94
C VAL A 22 -25.30 21.98 -18.41
N ARG A 23 -24.96 23.17 -18.94
CA ARG A 23 -24.49 23.32 -20.32
C ARG A 23 -23.21 22.52 -20.60
N ARG A 24 -22.25 22.52 -19.68
CA ARG A 24 -20.98 21.79 -19.83
C ARG A 24 -21.20 20.28 -19.90
N TRP A 25 -22.01 19.71 -19.01
CA TRP A 25 -22.31 18.28 -19.01
C TRP A 25 -23.22 17.88 -20.17
N GLY A 26 -24.13 18.76 -20.57
CA GLY A 26 -24.96 18.60 -21.75
C GLY A 26 -24.17 18.46 -23.04
N ALA A 27 -23.30 19.44 -23.32
CA ALA A 27 -22.43 19.40 -24.50
C ALA A 27 -21.53 18.15 -24.48
N LYS A 28 -21.02 17.77 -23.31
CA LYS A 28 -20.22 16.56 -23.10
C LYS A 28 -20.99 15.28 -23.45
N PHE A 29 -22.24 15.17 -23.00
CA PHE A 29 -23.10 14.02 -23.26
C PHE A 29 -23.54 13.93 -24.73
N MET A 30 -23.83 15.07 -25.36
CA MET A 30 -24.16 15.12 -26.80
C MET A 30 -22.95 14.72 -27.66
N ASP A 31 -21.72 15.17 -27.31
CA ASP A 31 -20.49 14.76 -28.02
C ASP A 31 -20.21 13.25 -27.85
N GLU A 32 -20.46 12.69 -26.66
CA GLU A 32 -20.42 11.25 -26.38
C GLU A 32 -21.39 10.46 -27.29
N LEU A 33 -22.63 10.95 -27.46
CA LEU A 33 -23.66 10.32 -28.30
C LEU A 33 -23.37 10.44 -29.80
N GLU A 34 -22.97 11.63 -30.27
CA GLU A 34 -22.76 11.90 -31.70
C GLU A 34 -21.46 11.29 -32.24
N ARG A 35 -20.41 11.25 -31.40
CA ARG A 35 -19.06 10.84 -31.83
C ARG A 35 -18.60 9.51 -31.24
N ASN A 36 -19.40 8.87 -30.39
CA ASN A 36 -19.03 7.65 -29.67
C ASN A 36 -17.72 7.80 -28.86
N VAL A 37 -17.39 9.02 -28.43
CA VAL A 37 -16.17 9.33 -27.67
C VAL A 37 -16.52 9.29 -26.19
N VAL A 38 -16.03 8.29 -25.44
CA VAL A 38 -16.18 8.27 -23.98
C VAL A 38 -15.23 9.31 -23.36
N HIS A 39 -15.76 10.42 -22.87
CA HIS A 39 -14.93 11.40 -22.20
C HIS A 39 -14.53 10.91 -20.80
N THR A 40 -13.27 10.51 -20.68
CA THR A 40 -12.66 10.02 -19.45
C THR A 40 -12.78 11.02 -18.28
N ASP A 41 -12.94 10.50 -17.07
CA ASP A 41 -12.85 11.31 -15.86
C ASP A 41 -11.42 11.81 -15.70
N ARG A 42 -11.22 13.11 -15.94
CA ARG A 42 -9.91 13.77 -15.82
C ARG A 42 -9.34 13.72 -14.40
N ARG A 43 -10.14 13.39 -13.38
CA ARG A 43 -9.67 13.17 -12.00
C ARG A 43 -8.78 11.93 -11.89
N VAL A 44 -9.00 10.92 -12.73
CA VAL A 44 -8.24 9.66 -12.70
C VAL A 44 -6.76 9.86 -13.06
N ASN A 45 -6.48 10.85 -13.91
CA ASN A 45 -5.13 11.11 -14.42
C ASN A 45 -4.47 12.34 -13.76
N ASN A 46 -5.04 12.86 -12.66
CA ASN A 46 -4.56 14.09 -12.02
C ASN A 46 -3.60 13.82 -10.85
N SER A 47 -2.80 12.75 -10.95
CA SER A 47 -1.73 12.47 -9.99
C SER A 47 -0.44 13.13 -10.45
N HIS A 48 0.24 13.80 -9.52
CA HIS A 48 1.60 14.25 -9.77
C HIS A 48 2.54 13.04 -9.95
N PRO A 49 3.56 13.15 -10.83
CA PRO A 49 4.56 12.11 -10.96
C PRO A 49 5.26 11.89 -9.62
N TRP A 50 5.61 10.63 -9.35
CA TRP A 50 6.40 10.29 -8.17
C TRP A 50 7.77 10.95 -8.24
N LYS A 51 8.24 11.48 -7.10
CA LYS A 51 9.56 12.10 -7.00
C LYS A 51 10.71 11.09 -7.12
N LEU A 52 10.43 9.82 -6.80
CA LEU A 52 11.37 8.71 -6.93
C LEU A 52 11.06 7.95 -8.22
N SER A 53 12.05 7.78 -9.09
CA SER A 53 11.88 7.02 -10.33
C SER A 53 11.76 5.50 -10.05
N ASP A 54 11.26 4.72 -11.01
CA ASP A 54 11.20 3.26 -10.87
C ASP A 54 12.60 2.62 -10.70
N PRO A 55 13.66 3.04 -11.43
CA PRO A 55 15.01 2.54 -11.21
C PRO A 55 15.55 2.82 -9.81
N GLN A 56 15.36 4.04 -9.31
CA GLN A 56 15.77 4.40 -7.95
C GLN A 56 15.01 3.59 -6.89
N LEU A 57 13.72 3.32 -7.13
CA LEU A 57 12.94 2.49 -6.23
C LEU A 57 13.44 1.03 -6.23
N LEU A 58 13.84 0.50 -7.39
CA LEU A 58 14.37 -0.85 -7.50
C LEU A 58 15.68 -0.99 -6.72
N GLU A 59 16.59 -0.04 -6.87
CA GLU A 59 17.87 -0.01 -6.15
C GLU A 59 17.67 0.01 -4.63
N ILE A 60 16.75 0.84 -4.13
CA ILE A 60 16.42 0.84 -2.70
C ILE A 60 15.76 -0.49 -2.28
N ALA A 61 14.90 -1.06 -3.13
CA ALA A 61 14.21 -2.30 -2.81
C ALA A 61 15.20 -3.48 -2.69
N GLU A 62 16.21 -3.55 -3.54
CA GLU A 62 17.29 -4.54 -3.48
C GLU A 62 18.09 -4.41 -2.18
N GLU A 63 18.47 -3.19 -1.79
CA GLU A 63 19.13 -2.93 -0.50
C GLU A 63 18.26 -3.35 0.70
N MET A 64 16.95 -3.10 0.66
CA MET A 64 16.05 -3.52 1.73
C MET A 64 15.87 -5.04 1.81
N ILE A 65 16.15 -5.78 0.73
CA ILE A 65 16.14 -7.25 0.73
C ILE A 65 17.44 -7.77 1.37
N GLU A 66 18.59 -7.17 1.03
CA GLU A 66 19.90 -7.56 1.58
C GLU A 66 20.04 -7.14 3.05
N ASN A 67 19.54 -5.96 3.40
CA ASN A 67 19.59 -5.39 4.75
C ASN A 67 18.21 -4.92 5.22
N PRO A 68 17.34 -5.84 5.67
CA PRO A 68 15.95 -5.54 6.01
C PRO A 68 15.76 -4.66 7.26
N PHE A 69 16.83 -4.41 8.01
CA PHE A 69 16.82 -3.56 9.21
C PHE A 69 17.42 -2.18 8.98
N GLN A 70 17.81 -1.86 7.75
CA GLN A 70 18.35 -0.56 7.39
C GLN A 70 17.31 0.54 7.63
N ALA A 71 17.71 1.57 8.37
CA ALA A 71 16.85 2.71 8.64
C ALA A 71 16.66 3.57 7.37
N VAL A 72 15.40 3.75 6.96
CA VAL A 72 15.04 4.56 5.78
C VAL A 72 15.53 6.01 5.90
N GLN A 73 15.71 6.52 7.11
CA GLN A 73 16.22 7.86 7.40
C GLN A 73 17.60 8.13 6.77
N ASN A 74 18.45 7.11 6.62
CA ASN A 74 19.80 7.27 6.12
C ASN A 74 19.88 7.14 4.59
N LEU A 75 18.87 6.54 3.96
CA LEU A 75 18.85 6.24 2.52
C LEU A 75 18.95 7.49 1.61
N PRO A 76 18.31 8.64 1.91
CA PRO A 76 18.48 9.84 1.09
C PRO A 76 19.93 10.28 0.94
N GLN A 77 20.74 10.14 2.01
CA GLN A 77 22.15 10.52 2.00
C GLN A 77 23.02 9.47 1.33
N VAL A 78 22.78 8.19 1.60
CA VAL A 78 23.56 7.07 1.04
C VAL A 78 23.47 7.03 -0.48
N TYR A 79 22.28 7.30 -1.03
CA TYR A 79 22.04 7.24 -2.47
C TYR A 79 22.00 8.62 -3.15
N GLU A 80 22.36 9.69 -2.42
CA GLU A 80 22.34 11.08 -2.91
C GLU A 80 21.00 11.49 -3.58
N PHE A 81 19.89 10.90 -3.14
CA PHE A 81 18.58 11.21 -3.70
C PHE A 81 18.05 12.53 -3.16
N ASN A 82 17.61 13.41 -4.05
CA ASN A 82 16.95 14.66 -3.69
C ASN A 82 15.48 14.44 -3.28
N VAL A 83 15.26 13.56 -2.30
CA VAL A 83 13.94 13.25 -1.73
C VAL A 83 14.06 13.10 -0.22
N ASN A 84 12.99 13.43 0.51
CA ASN A 84 12.97 13.21 1.95
C ASN A 84 12.70 11.73 2.28
N GLU A 85 13.07 11.32 3.49
CA GLU A 85 12.82 9.99 4.03
C GLU A 85 11.37 9.53 3.83
N ARG A 86 10.41 10.42 4.11
CA ARG A 86 8.97 10.13 4.00
C ARG A 86 8.59 9.69 2.58
N THR A 87 9.15 10.32 1.57
CA THR A 87 8.90 9.99 0.15
C THR A 87 9.40 8.59 -0.18
N ILE A 88 10.58 8.22 0.32
CA ILE A 88 11.14 6.87 0.14
C ILE A 88 10.25 5.85 0.84
N ARG A 89 9.87 6.10 2.11
CA ARG A 89 8.99 5.22 2.89
C ARG A 89 7.64 5.00 2.21
N GLU A 90 7.00 6.06 1.73
CA GLU A 90 5.73 5.96 1.01
C GLU A 90 5.87 5.21 -0.31
N SER A 91 6.98 5.41 -1.04
CA SER A 91 7.27 4.70 -2.28
C SER A 91 7.50 3.20 -2.04
N LEU A 92 8.32 2.85 -1.05
CA LEU A 92 8.55 1.45 -0.66
C LEU A 92 7.24 0.76 -0.27
N ARG A 93 6.37 1.44 0.49
CA ARG A 93 5.09 0.88 0.92
C ARG A 93 4.07 0.74 -0.21
N ARG A 94 3.92 1.75 -1.06
CA ARG A 94 2.85 1.79 -2.07
C ARG A 94 3.24 1.13 -3.40
N ARG A 95 4.52 1.16 -3.76
CA ARG A 95 5.02 0.74 -5.07
C ARG A 95 5.85 -0.54 -5.00
N ALA A 96 6.62 -0.75 -3.93
CA ALA A 96 7.45 -1.96 -3.76
C ALA A 96 6.88 -2.98 -2.75
N GLY A 97 5.74 -2.69 -2.12
CA GLY A 97 5.04 -3.63 -1.24
C GLY A 97 5.67 -3.85 0.15
N PHE A 98 6.70 -3.09 0.51
CA PHE A 98 7.33 -3.21 1.82
C PHE A 98 6.41 -2.72 2.95
N LYS A 99 6.39 -3.44 4.06
CA LYS A 99 5.67 -3.05 5.26
C LYS A 99 6.66 -2.84 6.39
N CYS A 100 6.58 -1.69 7.05
CA CYS A 100 7.28 -1.49 8.31
C CYS A 100 6.60 -2.36 9.36
N CYS A 101 7.29 -3.42 9.79
CA CYS A 101 6.87 -4.25 10.90
C CYS A 101 7.62 -3.81 12.16
N ASN A 102 6.94 -3.79 13.31
CA ASN A 102 7.65 -3.64 14.57
C ASN A 102 8.57 -4.86 14.76
N PRO A 103 9.82 -4.68 15.21
CA PRO A 103 10.69 -5.79 15.52
C PRO A 103 10.02 -6.68 16.56
N SER A 104 10.06 -8.01 16.36
CA SER A 104 9.61 -8.93 17.39
C SER A 104 10.57 -8.85 18.57
N VAL A 105 10.09 -8.37 19.72
CA VAL A 105 10.87 -8.45 20.97
C VAL A 105 10.87 -9.91 21.39
N LYS A 106 12.03 -10.56 21.28
CA LYS A 106 12.25 -11.92 21.78
C LYS A 106 13.01 -11.83 23.09
N ALA A 107 12.72 -12.76 24.00
CA ALA A 107 13.56 -12.95 25.17
C ALA A 107 15.00 -13.26 24.72
N GLU A 108 15.98 -12.70 25.40
CA GLU A 108 17.38 -12.95 25.11
C GLU A 108 17.72 -14.41 25.46
N ILE A 109 18.24 -15.14 24.48
CA ILE A 109 18.58 -16.56 24.60
C ILE A 109 20.09 -16.63 24.63
N ASN A 110 20.66 -17.16 25.72
CA ASN A 110 22.08 -17.47 25.77
C ASN A 110 22.34 -18.87 25.17
N VAL A 111 23.62 -19.21 24.97
CA VAL A 111 24.03 -20.51 24.41
C VAL A 111 23.46 -21.69 25.20
N HIS A 112 23.32 -21.56 26.52
CA HIS A 112 22.75 -22.62 27.35
C HIS A 112 21.27 -22.84 27.06
N HIS A 113 20.49 -21.77 26.95
CA HIS A 113 19.07 -21.84 26.58
C HIS A 113 18.89 -22.42 25.18
N GLU A 114 19.75 -22.06 24.22
CA GLU A 114 19.72 -22.61 22.87
C GLU A 114 19.92 -24.13 22.90
N PHE A 115 20.96 -24.60 23.60
CA PHE A 115 21.26 -26.02 23.72
C PHE A 115 20.13 -26.79 24.42
N ALA A 116 19.60 -26.26 25.53
CA ALA A 116 18.50 -26.88 26.26
C ALA A 116 17.22 -26.98 25.40
N ARG A 117 16.90 -25.93 24.64
CA ARG A 117 15.76 -25.91 23.71
C ARG A 117 15.95 -26.92 22.59
N LEU A 118 17.14 -27.00 22.01
CA LEU A 118 17.46 -27.96 20.95
C LEU A 118 17.34 -29.39 21.45
N GLN A 119 17.91 -29.70 22.63
CA GLN A 119 17.79 -31.02 23.25
C GLN A 119 16.34 -31.39 23.55
N TYR A 120 15.55 -30.46 24.09
CA TYR A 120 14.13 -30.68 24.32
C TYR A 120 13.40 -30.98 23.01
N ALA A 121 13.62 -30.17 21.97
CA ALA A 121 13.00 -30.37 20.67
C ALA A 121 13.37 -31.72 20.06
N MET A 122 14.66 -32.10 20.06
CA MET A 122 15.13 -33.39 19.56
C MET A 122 14.52 -34.57 20.33
N ARG A 123 14.44 -34.46 21.66
CA ARG A 123 13.90 -35.51 22.53
C ARG A 123 12.43 -35.82 22.24
N PHE A 124 11.65 -34.80 21.87
CA PHE A 124 10.19 -34.91 21.71
C PHE A 124 9.72 -34.71 20.25
N GLN A 125 10.65 -34.64 19.28
CA GLN A 125 10.33 -34.41 17.87
C GLN A 125 9.37 -35.45 17.29
N GLY A 126 9.47 -36.71 17.74
CA GLY A 126 8.64 -37.82 17.28
C GLY A 126 7.33 -38.01 18.04
N TRP A 127 7.01 -37.12 18.99
CA TRP A 127 5.80 -37.28 19.79
C TRP A 127 4.53 -37.07 18.98
N THR A 128 3.56 -37.95 19.20
CA THR A 128 2.23 -37.83 18.60
C THR A 128 1.38 -36.81 19.35
N ALA A 129 0.32 -36.30 18.70
CA ALA A 129 -0.61 -35.36 19.33
C ALA A 129 -1.25 -35.93 20.61
N GLU A 130 -1.47 -37.25 20.69
CA GLU A 130 -2.06 -37.89 21.86
C GLU A 130 -1.09 -37.94 23.05
N GLN A 131 0.21 -38.10 22.79
CA GLN A 131 1.23 -38.02 23.83
C GLN A 131 1.31 -36.61 24.42
N TRP A 132 1.24 -35.57 23.58
CA TRP A 132 1.17 -34.18 24.04
C TRP A 132 -0.08 -33.87 24.86
N ARG A 133 -1.24 -34.45 24.54
CA ARG A 133 -2.47 -34.26 25.33
C ARG A 133 -2.38 -34.82 26.75
N ARG A 134 -1.52 -35.82 26.97
CA ARG A 134 -1.33 -36.42 28.30
C ARG A 134 -0.32 -35.65 29.15
N THR A 135 0.38 -34.66 28.57
CA THR A 135 1.34 -33.82 29.27
C THR A 135 0.62 -32.71 30.02
N ILE A 136 0.91 -32.55 31.30
CA ILE A 136 0.46 -31.39 32.09
C ILE A 136 1.58 -30.36 32.06
N ALA A 137 1.34 -29.23 31.41
CA ALA A 137 2.20 -28.07 31.49
C ALA A 137 1.69 -27.15 32.61
N VAL A 138 2.61 -26.66 33.44
CA VAL A 138 2.33 -25.70 34.52
C VAL A 138 3.21 -24.48 34.28
N ASP A 139 2.62 -23.30 34.40
CA ASP A 139 3.27 -21.99 34.37
C ASP A 139 2.67 -21.16 35.51
N GLU A 140 3.47 -20.29 36.15
CA GLU A 140 3.07 -19.48 37.31
C GLU A 140 2.76 -18.03 36.92
#